data_AF-A0A929C472-F1
#
_entry.id   AF-A0A929C472-F1
#
_cell.length_a   1.000
_cell.length_b   1.000
_cell.length_c   1.000
_cell.angle_alpha   90.00
_cell.angle_beta   90.00
_cell.angle_gamma   90.00
#
_symmetry.space_group_name_H-M   'P 1'
#
loop_
_entity.id
_entity.type
_entity.pdbx_description
1 polymer ?
#
loop_
_entity_poly.entity_id
_entity_poly.type
_entity_poly.pdbx_seq_one_letter_code
_entity_poly.pdbx_strand_id
1 'polypeptide(L)'
;VGQLDTEAMFYLRSRGITEANARLLLMYAFAAEVINKISIKPLRDRIDDMVKKRLRGELSICDKCVLHCGSPEKEIHFDIDMSKV
;
A
#
# COMPACT_ATOMS: atom_id res chain seq x y z
N VAL A 1 1.21 -13.43 -7.05
CA VAL A 1 0.73 -12.35 -6.15
C VAL A 1 1.03 -12.76 -4.71
N GLY A 2 1.76 -11.94 -3.94
CA GLY A 2 2.22 -12.27 -2.58
C GLY A 2 1.11 -12.07 -1.52
N GLN A 3 0.98 -13.01 -0.60
CA GLN A 3 0.04 -12.94 0.52
C GLN A 3 0.74 -12.37 1.76
N LEU A 4 -0.03 -11.82 2.71
CA LEU A 4 0.49 -11.45 4.02
C LEU A 4 0.89 -12.71 4.79
N ASP A 5 2.00 -12.61 5.53
CA ASP A 5 2.49 -13.68 6.38
C ASP A 5 1.45 -14.03 7.46
N THR A 6 0.86 -15.22 7.33
CA THR A 6 -0.21 -15.71 8.21
C THR A 6 0.30 -16.02 9.62
N GLU A 7 1.56 -16.43 9.75
CA GLU A 7 2.20 -16.68 11.04
C GLU A 7 2.46 -15.36 11.78
N ALA A 8 2.98 -14.35 11.07
CA ALA A 8 3.16 -13.02 11.62
C ALA A 8 1.82 -12.38 12.02
N MET A 9 0.78 -12.56 11.20
CA MET A 9 -0.59 -12.12 11.54
C MET A 9 -1.09 -12.79 12.82
N PHE A 10 -0.93 -14.11 12.95
CA PHE A 10 -1.34 -14.85 14.14
C PHE A 10 -0.57 -14.37 15.38
N TYR A 11 0.74 -14.19 15.27
CA TYR A 11 1.58 -13.70 16.36
C TYR A 11 1.12 -12.32 16.86
N LEU A 12 0.92 -11.37 15.95
CA LEU A 12 0.45 -10.02 16.30
C LEU A 12 -0.92 -10.06 16.98
N ARG A 13 -1.85 -10.87 16.46
CA ARG A 13 -3.18 -11.05 17.05
C ARG A 13 -3.13 -11.69 18.43
N SER A 14 -2.25 -12.67 18.65
CA SER A 14 -2.06 -13.30 19.96
C SER A 14 -1.58 -12.31 21.04
N ARG A 15 -0.91 -11.23 20.63
CA ARG A 15 -0.47 -10.11 21.49
C ARG A 15 -1.56 -9.06 21.71
N GLY A 16 -2.80 -9.30 21.27
CA GLY A 16 -3.92 -8.39 21.45
C GLY A 16 -4.03 -7.29 20.39
N ILE A 17 -3.24 -7.36 19.32
CA ILE A 17 -3.34 -6.41 18.21
C ILE A 17 -4.54 -6.80 17.34
N THR A 18 -5.41 -5.83 17.02
CA THR A 18 -6.57 -6.07 16.16
C THR A 18 -6.12 -6.53 14.78
N GLU A 19 -6.95 -7.30 14.09
CA GLU A 19 -6.63 -7.78 12.73
C GLU A 19 -6.33 -6.62 11.77
N ALA A 20 -7.12 -5.54 11.85
CA ALA A 20 -6.90 -4.34 11.05
C ALA A 20 -5.52 -3.72 11.31
N ASN A 21 -5.13 -3.57 12.58
CA ASN A 21 -3.82 -3.00 12.94
C ASN A 21 -2.67 -3.95 12.58
N ALA A 22 -2.83 -5.25 12.78
CA ALA A 22 -1.84 -6.24 12.39
C ALA A 22 -1.59 -6.22 10.87
N ARG A 23 -2.67 -6.13 10.08
CA ARG A 23 -2.60 -6.00 8.62
C ARG A 23 -1.83 -4.75 8.21
N LEU A 24 -2.14 -3.59 8.81
CA LEU A 24 -1.43 -2.34 8.55
C LEU A 24 0.05 -2.41 8.92
N LEU A 25 0.38 -3.04 10.05
CA LEU A 25 1.77 -3.24 10.49
C LEU A 25 2.55 -4.09 9.49
N LEU A 26 1.98 -5.19 9.01
CA LEU A 26 2.65 -6.04 8.02
C LEU A 26 2.82 -5.33 6.67
N MET A 27 1.79 -4.62 6.21
CA MET A 27 1.88 -3.81 4.99
C MET A 27 2.96 -2.73 5.12
N TYR A 28 3.04 -2.07 6.27
CA TYR A 28 4.08 -1.08 6.54
C TYR A 28 5.47 -1.71 6.58
N ALA A 29 5.64 -2.83 7.28
CA ALA A 29 6.91 -3.54 7.37
C ALA A 29 7.45 -3.94 5.98
N PHE A 30 6.57 -4.44 5.12
CA PHE A 30 6.89 -4.75 3.73
C PHE A 30 7.34 -3.50 2.95
N ALA A 31 6.58 -2.41 3.02
CA ALA A 31 6.95 -1.16 2.34
C ALA A 31 8.25 -0.57 2.89
N ALA A 32 8.46 -0.63 4.21
CA ALA A 32 9.63 -0.10 4.90
C ALA A 32 10.92 -0.78 4.41
N GLU A 33 10.89 -2.10 4.11
CA GLU A 33 12.05 -2.80 3.56
C GLU A 33 12.52 -2.19 2.23
N VAL A 34 11.58 -1.78 1.37
CA VAL A 34 11.88 -1.12 0.09
C VAL A 34 12.29 0.34 0.31
N ILE A 35 11.58 1.08 1.16
CA ILE A 35 11.84 2.49 1.46
C ILE A 35 13.25 2.66 2.07
N ASN A 36 13.69 1.74 2.92
CA ASN A 36 15.00 1.76 3.54
C ASN A 36 16.15 1.63 2.53
N LYS A 37 15.90 1.10 1.32
CA LYS A 37 16.90 1.02 0.24
C LYS A 37 17.13 2.38 -0.44
N ILE A 38 16.31 3.39 -0.18
CA ILE A 38 16.48 4.74 -0.71
C ILE A 38 17.65 5.44 0.02
N SER A 39 18.70 5.75 -0.73
CA SER A 39 19.92 6.41 -0.22
C SER A 39 19.70 7.89 0.13
N ILE A 40 18.86 8.60 -0.64
CA ILE A 40 18.56 10.02 -0.46
C ILE A 40 17.61 10.21 0.71
N LYS A 41 18.12 10.65 1.86
CA LYS A 41 17.33 10.80 3.10
C LYS A 41 16.06 11.65 2.94
N PRO A 42 16.09 12.87 2.35
CA PRO A 42 14.87 13.66 2.18
C PRO A 42 13.80 12.96 1.33
N LEU A 43 14.21 12.18 0.34
CA LEU A 43 13.30 11.40 -0.49
C LEU A 43 12.70 10.23 0.31
N ARG A 44 13.55 9.50 1.05
CA ARG A 44 13.12 8.39 1.91
C ARG A 44 12.06 8.86 2.92
N ASP A 45 12.32 9.96 3.61
CA ASP A 45 11.41 10.52 4.62
C ASP A 45 10.07 10.94 3.98
N ARG A 46 10.11 11.56 2.79
CA ARG A 46 8.90 11.95 2.05
C ARG A 46 8.07 10.74 1.63
N ILE A 47 8.71 9.68 1.12
CA ILE A 47 8.02 8.46 0.69
C ILE A 47 7.44 7.71 1.90
N ASP A 48 8.17 7.62 3.01
CA ASP A 48 7.69 7.01 4.26
C ASP A 48 6.43 7.73 4.78
N ASP A 49 6.42 9.07 4.78
CA ASP A 49 5.23 9.86 5.16
C ASP A 49 4.04 9.61 4.22
N MET A 50 4.28 9.56 2.90
CA MET A 50 3.23 9.25 1.92
C MET A 50 2.64 7.84 2.13
N VAL A 51 3.47 6.84 2.41
CA VAL A 51 3.01 5.47 2.68
C VAL A 51 2.23 5.40 3.99
N LYS A 52 2.68 6.06 5.05
CA LYS A 52 1.95 6.15 6.32
C LYS A 52 0.57 6.77 6.15
N LYS A 53 0.49 7.91 5.45
CA LYS A 53 -0.79 8.57 5.10
C LYS A 53 -1.68 7.65 4.27
N ARG A 54 -1.10 6.87 3.35
CA ARG A 54 -1.85 5.93 2.50
C ARG A 54 -2.49 4.82 3.32
N LEU A 55 -1.73 4.23 4.24
CA LEU A 55 -2.19 3.14 5.10
C LEU A 55 -3.24 3.60 6.11
N ARG A 56 -3.19 4.87 6.55
CA ARG A 56 -4.23 5.47 7.42
C ARG A 56 -5.47 5.97 6.67
N GLY A 57 -5.46 5.97 5.34
CA GLY A 57 -6.57 6.50 4.53
C GLY A 57 -6.63 8.03 4.47
N GLU A 58 -5.54 8.73 4.82
CA GLU A 58 -5.45 10.19 4.87
C GLU A 58 -5.16 10.83 3.48
N LEU A 59 -4.92 10.01 2.45
CA LEU A 59 -4.70 10.45 1.07
C LEU A 59 -6.02 10.43 0.28
N SER A 60 -6.57 11.61 0.01
CA SER A 60 -7.80 11.83 -0.76
C SER A 60 -7.69 11.61 -2.28
N ILE A 61 -6.49 11.35 -2.81
CA ILE A 61 -6.20 11.34 -4.26
C ILE A 61 -6.39 9.95 -4.89
N CYS A 62 -6.91 8.98 -4.15
CA CYS A 62 -7.04 7.60 -4.64
C CYS A 62 -8.07 7.39 -5.76
N ASP A 63 -8.92 8.38 -6.04
CA ASP A 63 -9.80 8.40 -7.21
C ASP A 63 -9.03 8.43 -8.55
N LYS A 64 -7.73 8.77 -8.53
CA LYS A 64 -6.85 8.81 -9.71
C LYS A 64 -5.65 7.85 -9.63
N CYS A 65 -5.63 6.96 -8.64
CA CYS A 65 -4.56 5.97 -8.54
C CYS A 65 -4.82 4.82 -9.52
N VAL A 66 -3.86 4.53 -10.41
CA VAL A 66 -3.89 3.41 -11.39
C VAL A 66 -4.22 2.05 -10.72
N LEU A 67 -3.99 1.93 -9.42
CA LEU A 67 -4.21 0.71 -8.64
C LEU A 67 -5.58 0.63 -7.92
N HIS A 68 -6.51 1.57 -8.17
CA HIS A 68 -7.93 1.56 -7.72
C HIS A 68 -8.23 0.75 -6.44
N CYS A 69 -7.58 1.09 -5.32
CA CYS A 69 -7.67 0.25 -4.11
C CYS A 69 -8.94 0.51 -3.26
N GLY A 70 -10.08 0.81 -3.89
CA GLY A 70 -11.25 1.32 -3.16
C GLY A 70 -12.64 1.11 -3.77
N SER A 71 -12.87 0.13 -4.65
CA SER A 71 -14.18 -0.49 -4.99
C SER A 71 -14.02 -1.50 -6.16
N PRO A 72 -14.58 -2.74 -6.12
CA PRO A 72 -14.24 -3.81 -7.07
C PRO A 72 -15.31 -4.12 -8.14
N GLU A 73 -15.97 -3.16 -8.79
CA GLU A 73 -17.11 -3.50 -9.70
C GLU A 73 -17.22 -2.76 -11.06
N LYS A 74 -16.16 -2.19 -11.63
CA LYS A 74 -16.23 -1.77 -13.04
C LYS A 74 -15.02 -2.22 -13.83
N GLU A 75 -15.26 -3.07 -14.82
CA GLU A 75 -14.31 -3.42 -15.87
C GLU A 75 -13.80 -2.13 -16.52
N ILE A 76 -12.49 -1.94 -16.49
CA ILE A 76 -11.84 -0.82 -17.16
C ILE A 76 -11.52 -1.28 -18.58
N HIS A 77 -12.35 -0.87 -19.55
CA HIS A 77 -12.01 -1.02 -20.96
C HIS A 77 -10.99 0.07 -21.32
N PHE A 78 -9.74 -0.33 -21.57
CA PHE A 78 -8.70 0.58 -22.04
C PHE A 78 -8.68 0.56 -23.56
N ASP A 79 -9.43 1.47 -24.20
CA ASP A 79 -9.24 1.73 -25.62
C ASP A 79 -7.96 2.54 -25.81
N ILE A 80 -6.87 1.84 -26.13
CA ILE A 80 -5.64 2.49 -26.58
C ILE A 80 -5.87 2.93 -28.02
N ASP A 81 -6.10 4.23 -28.20
CA ASP A 81 -6.19 4.84 -29.52
C ASP A 81 -4.82 4.84 -30.20
N MET A 82 -4.60 3.84 -31.06
CA MET A 82 -3.38 3.67 -31.86
C MET A 82 -3.21 4.73 -32.95
N SER A 83 -4.12 5.69 -33.11
CA SER A 83 -3.97 6.79 -34.08
C SER A 83 -3.00 7.89 -33.63
N LYS A 84 -2.49 7.82 -32.39
CA LYS A 84 -1.51 8.78 -31.83
C LYS A 84 -0.11 8.20 -31.59
N VAL A 85 0.21 7.08 -32.24
CA VAL A 85 1.59 6.61 -32.42
C VAL A 85 2.02 6.88 -33.87
#